data_AF-A0A971IYH2-F1
#
_entry.id   AF-A0A971IYH2-F1
#
_cell.length_a   1.000
_cell.length_b   1.000
_cell.length_c   1.000
_cell.angle_alpha   90.00
_cell.angle_beta   90.00
_cell.angle_gamma   90.00
#
_symmetry.space_group_name_H-M   'P 1'
#
loop_
_entity.id
_entity.type
_entity.pdbx_description
1 polymer ?
#
loop_
_entity_poly.entity_id
_entity_poly.type
_entity_poly.pdbx_seq_one_letter_code
_entity_poly.pdbx_strand_id
1 'polypeptide(L)'
;MSVGNIGPQGRIYPSAVTATRCTPDSPMAASDGVQPGRDGDAASISHEGRIRSLLDTFMGGAGADGVITGDEVRSFRDQNLATVQEVLRQAFKDLSIESRGRTQIDVSPFGNVIVTGSLPEESRQKLQEALQSSHEFRSAYAAASSAATALKAFEAASDFHSAYADDPVTAVARYRWLFDTDWDFNLFFERDRVGFEVAG
;
A
#
# COMPACT_ATOMS: atom_id res chain seq x y z
N MET A 1 -51.57 4.00 6.38
CA MET A 1 -50.90 2.77 5.90
C MET A 1 -50.98 2.76 4.38
N SER A 2 -49.87 3.00 3.69
CA SER A 2 -49.63 2.49 2.34
C SER A 2 -48.16 2.69 2.02
N VAL A 3 -47.56 1.62 1.50
CA VAL A 3 -46.14 1.36 1.29
C VAL A 3 -45.65 2.07 0.03
N GLY A 4 -44.55 2.81 0.16
CA GLY A 4 -43.80 3.36 -0.97
C GLY A 4 -42.78 2.34 -1.48
N ASN A 5 -42.87 2.02 -2.76
CA ASN A 5 -41.93 1.23 -3.56
C ASN A 5 -40.49 1.75 -3.40
N ILE A 6 -39.54 0.87 -3.06
CA ILE A 6 -38.10 1.10 -3.21
C ILE A 6 -37.63 0.17 -4.33
N GLY A 7 -37.06 0.76 -5.37
CA GLY A 7 -36.56 0.08 -6.57
C GLY A 7 -35.34 -0.83 -6.31
N PRO A 8 -34.85 -1.54 -7.34
CA PRO A 8 -33.88 -2.61 -7.19
C PRO A 8 -32.52 -2.06 -6.76
N GLN A 9 -32.00 -2.62 -5.66
CA GLN A 9 -30.65 -2.42 -5.15
C GLN A 9 -29.64 -2.78 -6.25
N GLY A 10 -28.87 -1.77 -6.70
CA GLY A 10 -27.79 -1.94 -7.65
C GLY A 10 -26.70 -2.85 -7.08
N ARG A 11 -26.49 -4.00 -7.72
CA ARG A 11 -25.29 -4.81 -7.51
C ARG A 11 -24.12 -4.07 -8.14
N ILE A 12 -23.21 -3.55 -7.32
CA ILE A 12 -21.90 -3.08 -7.78
C ILE A 12 -21.06 -4.34 -8.02
N TYR A 13 -20.74 -4.62 -9.28
CA TYR A 13 -19.77 -5.63 -9.65
C TYR A 13 -18.36 -5.06 -9.44
N PRO A 14 -17.38 -5.85 -8.93
CA PRO A 14 -15.98 -5.42 -9.00
C PRO A 14 -15.57 -5.32 -10.47
N SER A 15 -15.17 -4.13 -10.89
CA SER A 15 -14.59 -3.90 -12.23
C SER A 15 -13.30 -4.71 -12.36
N ALA A 16 -13.15 -5.42 -13.47
CA ALA A 16 -11.96 -6.22 -13.76
C ALA A 16 -10.73 -5.31 -13.91
N VAL A 17 -9.79 -5.41 -12.97
CA VAL A 17 -8.43 -4.87 -13.13
C VAL A 17 -7.73 -5.76 -14.14
N THR A 18 -7.36 -5.21 -15.29
CA THR A 18 -6.63 -5.93 -16.34
C THR A 18 -5.18 -5.45 -16.33
N ALA A 19 -4.25 -6.34 -15.96
CA ALA A 19 -2.82 -6.12 -16.14
C ALA A 19 -2.44 -6.58 -17.56
N THR A 20 -1.85 -5.68 -18.36
CA THR A 20 -1.44 -5.99 -19.74
C THR A 20 0.06 -5.79 -19.87
N ARG A 21 0.80 -6.84 -20.24
CA ARG A 21 2.19 -6.72 -20.70
C ARG A 21 2.19 -6.30 -22.17
N CYS A 22 2.90 -5.23 -22.51
CA CYS A 22 3.16 -4.89 -23.91
C CYS A 22 4.25 -5.82 -24.48
N THR A 23 3.88 -6.83 -25.26
CA THR A 23 4.83 -7.60 -26.08
C THR A 23 4.92 -7.01 -27.49
N PRO A 24 6.12 -6.73 -28.02
CA PRO A 24 6.30 -6.25 -29.39
C PRO A 24 6.27 -7.47 -30.32
N ASP A 25 5.14 -7.71 -30.98
CA ASP A 25 5.04 -8.27 -32.34
C ASP A 25 3.67 -8.94 -32.55
N SER A 26 2.67 -8.12 -32.88
CA SER A 26 1.53 -8.49 -33.73
C SER A 26 0.82 -7.23 -34.21
N PRO A 27 0.39 -7.16 -35.49
CA PRO A 27 -0.12 -5.93 -36.08
C PRO A 27 -1.56 -5.69 -35.62
N MET A 28 -1.74 -4.84 -34.61
CA MET A 28 -3.06 -4.36 -34.20
C MET A 28 -3.44 -3.10 -34.97
N ALA A 29 -4.64 -3.16 -35.55
CA ALA A 29 -5.35 -2.03 -36.08
C ALA A 29 -5.48 -0.90 -35.05
N ALA A 30 -5.45 0.33 -35.56
CA ALA A 30 -5.48 1.58 -34.83
C ALA A 30 -6.54 1.62 -33.72
N SER A 31 -6.06 1.80 -32.49
CA SER A 31 -6.82 2.30 -31.34
C SER A 31 -5.87 3.17 -30.53
N ASP A 32 -6.34 4.37 -30.21
CA ASP A 32 -5.59 5.51 -29.69
C ASP A 32 -4.59 5.21 -28.56
N GLY A 33 -3.33 5.59 -28.81
CA GLY A 33 -2.55 6.40 -27.88
C GLY A 33 -2.10 5.77 -26.57
N VAL A 34 -1.54 4.56 -26.58
CA VAL A 34 -0.65 4.12 -25.49
C VAL A 34 0.79 4.39 -25.95
N GLN A 35 1.44 5.39 -25.35
CA GLN A 35 2.88 5.58 -25.57
C GLN A 35 3.64 4.40 -24.96
N PRO A 36 4.48 3.69 -25.74
CA PRO A 36 5.34 2.66 -25.19
C PRO A 36 6.55 3.35 -24.56
N GLY A 37 6.66 3.29 -23.24
CA GLY A 37 7.83 3.84 -22.57
C GLY A 37 7.69 3.91 -21.07
N ARG A 38 7.90 2.76 -20.40
CA ARG A 38 8.62 2.63 -19.13
C ARG A 38 8.53 1.18 -18.69
N ASP A 39 9.68 0.55 -18.51
CA ASP A 39 9.81 -0.77 -17.90
C ASP A 39 9.36 -0.63 -16.42
N GLY A 40 8.17 -1.15 -16.11
CA GLY A 40 7.61 -1.13 -14.76
C GLY A 40 6.20 -1.70 -14.71
N ASP A 41 5.82 -2.28 -13.57
CA ASP A 41 4.46 -2.76 -13.33
C ASP A 41 3.50 -1.56 -13.29
N ALA A 42 2.57 -1.52 -14.24
CA ALA A 42 1.62 -0.44 -14.41
C ALA A 42 0.19 -0.99 -14.43
N ALA A 43 -0.73 -0.33 -13.71
CA ALA A 43 -2.16 -0.59 -13.82
C ALA A 43 -2.85 0.56 -14.57
N SER A 44 -3.54 0.21 -15.65
CA SER A 44 -4.39 1.16 -16.40
C SER A 44 -5.80 1.17 -15.84
N ILE A 45 -6.37 2.36 -15.66
CA ILE A 45 -7.73 2.55 -15.15
C ILE A 45 -8.68 2.81 -16.34
N SER A 46 -9.81 2.12 -16.36
CA SER A 46 -10.83 2.30 -17.41
C SER A 46 -11.37 3.73 -17.43
N HIS A 47 -11.88 4.17 -18.59
CA HIS A 47 -12.35 5.54 -18.81
C HIS A 47 -13.45 5.96 -17.80
N GLU A 48 -14.33 5.04 -17.44
CA GLU A 48 -15.42 5.22 -16.48
C GLU A 48 -14.94 5.27 -15.01
N GLY A 49 -13.75 4.73 -14.72
CA GLY A 49 -13.11 4.76 -13.40
C GLY A 49 -12.22 5.99 -13.16
N ARG A 50 -11.98 6.82 -14.19
CA ARG A 50 -11.20 8.07 -14.09
C ARG A 50 -12.01 9.17 -13.40
N ILE A 51 -12.27 9.02 -12.11
CA ILE A 51 -12.58 10.19 -11.29
C ILE A 51 -11.26 10.95 -11.13
N ARG A 52 -10.89 11.76 -12.14
CA ARG A 52 -9.59 12.45 -12.22
C ARG A 52 -9.24 13.22 -10.93
N SER A 53 -10.24 13.80 -10.25
CA SER A 53 -10.02 14.52 -8.99
C SER A 53 -9.60 13.63 -7.81
N LEU A 54 -9.98 12.35 -7.80
CA LEU A 54 -9.54 11.40 -6.77
C LEU A 54 -8.12 10.90 -7.04
N LEU A 55 -7.72 10.77 -8.31
CA LEU A 55 -6.38 10.35 -8.70
C LEU A 55 -5.35 11.47 -8.53
N ASP A 56 -5.72 12.72 -8.80
CA ASP A 56 -4.85 13.89 -8.55
C ASP A 56 -4.39 14.00 -7.08
N THR A 57 -5.17 13.42 -6.16
CA THR A 57 -4.87 13.39 -4.71
C THR A 57 -4.51 12.01 -4.20
N PHE A 58 -4.62 10.97 -5.04
CA PHE A 58 -4.31 9.60 -4.66
C PHE A 58 -2.80 9.45 -4.46
N MET A 59 -2.38 9.01 -3.27
CA MET A 59 -0.98 8.76 -2.95
C MET A 59 -0.02 9.89 -3.39
N GLY A 60 -0.41 11.14 -3.14
CA GLY A 60 0.41 12.30 -3.48
C GLY A 60 0.45 12.66 -4.98
N GLY A 61 -0.52 12.18 -5.76
CA GLY A 61 -0.64 12.44 -7.21
C GLY A 61 -0.23 11.27 -8.10
N ALA A 62 -0.14 10.05 -7.55
CA ALA A 62 0.11 8.85 -8.34
C ALA A 62 -1.04 8.62 -9.33
N GLY A 63 -0.72 8.42 -10.61
CA GLY A 63 -1.73 8.26 -11.66
C GLY A 63 -2.38 9.57 -12.13
N ALA A 64 -1.74 10.72 -11.93
CA ALA A 64 -2.16 12.00 -12.51
C ALA A 64 -2.21 11.96 -14.06
N ASP A 65 -1.42 11.08 -14.69
CA ASP A 65 -1.45 10.81 -16.13
C ASP A 65 -2.50 9.74 -16.52
N GLY A 66 -3.22 9.17 -15.54
CA GLY A 66 -4.22 8.13 -15.71
C GLY A 66 -3.69 6.70 -15.56
N VAL A 67 -2.41 6.51 -15.22
CA VAL A 67 -1.79 5.19 -14.99
C VAL A 67 -1.07 5.21 -13.65
N ILE A 68 -1.41 4.29 -12.75
CA ILE A 68 -0.68 4.15 -11.48
C ILE A 68 0.45 3.15 -11.70
N THR A 69 1.68 3.61 -11.50
CA THR A 69 2.89 2.77 -11.59
C THR A 69 3.35 2.31 -10.21
N GLY A 70 3.99 1.13 -10.16
CA GLY A 70 4.63 0.65 -8.94
C GLY A 70 5.68 1.62 -8.38
N ASP A 71 6.39 2.35 -9.24
CA ASP A 71 7.41 3.32 -8.82
C ASP A 71 6.83 4.56 -8.14
N GLU A 72 5.67 5.04 -8.58
CA GLU A 72 4.97 6.15 -7.90
C GLU A 72 4.52 5.72 -6.50
N VAL A 73 3.94 4.53 -6.38
CA VAL A 73 3.52 3.98 -5.08
C VAL A 73 4.73 3.74 -4.16
N ARG A 74 5.85 3.27 -4.71
CA ARG A 74 7.13 3.12 -3.99
C ARG A 74 7.64 4.46 -3.49
N SER A 75 7.64 5.48 -4.35
CA SER A 75 8.06 6.83 -3.99
C SER A 75 7.17 7.43 -2.90
N PHE A 76 5.86 7.27 -3.00
CA PHE A 76 4.91 7.72 -1.98
C PHE A 76 5.12 7.01 -0.64
N ARG A 77 5.33 5.68 -0.65
CA ARG A 77 5.68 4.91 0.55
C ARG A 77 6.95 5.45 1.20
N ASP A 78 8.01 5.62 0.42
CA ASP A 78 9.33 5.97 0.92
C ASP A 78 9.35 7.40 1.49
N GLN A 79 8.60 8.33 0.88
CA GLN A 79 8.38 9.68 1.43
C GLN A 79 7.70 9.64 2.80
N ASN A 80 6.61 8.88 2.93
CA ASN A 80 5.89 8.77 4.20
C ASN A 80 6.71 8.01 5.26
N LEU A 81 7.51 7.02 4.86
CA LEU A 81 8.47 6.36 5.74
C LEU A 81 9.53 7.32 6.27
N ALA A 82 10.02 8.24 5.44
CA ALA A 82 10.95 9.28 5.88
C ALA A 82 10.31 10.20 6.94
N THR A 83 9.03 10.59 6.75
CA THR A 83 8.27 11.33 7.76
C THR A 83 8.11 10.55 9.06
N VAL A 84 7.71 9.27 8.98
CA VAL A 84 7.62 8.38 10.16
C VAL A 84 8.96 8.31 10.90
N GLN A 85 10.05 8.14 10.16
CA GLN A 85 11.39 8.09 10.72
C GLN A 85 11.76 9.39 11.44
N GLU A 86 11.48 10.55 10.85
CA GLU A 86 11.80 11.84 11.47
C GLU A 86 10.99 12.06 12.75
N VAL A 87 9.68 11.78 12.73
CA VAL A 87 8.82 11.89 13.92
C VAL A 87 9.30 10.95 15.03
N LEU A 88 9.70 9.72 14.69
CA LEU A 88 10.27 8.79 15.65
C LEU A 88 11.57 9.32 16.25
N ARG A 89 12.53 9.77 15.42
CA ARG A 89 13.80 10.32 15.92
C ARG A 89 13.56 11.49 16.88
N GLN A 90 12.64 12.37 16.52
CA GLN A 90 12.28 13.52 17.35
C GLN A 90 11.63 13.07 18.67
N ALA A 91 10.72 12.09 18.66
CA ALA A 91 10.11 11.54 19.87
C ALA A 91 11.14 10.89 20.81
N PHE A 92 12.08 10.10 20.28
CA PHE A 92 13.16 9.51 21.08
C PHE A 92 14.03 10.60 21.72
N LYS A 93 14.37 11.65 20.97
CA LYS A 93 15.16 12.78 21.45
C LYS A 93 14.43 13.57 22.54
N ASP A 94 13.16 13.93 22.32
CA ASP A 94 12.37 14.73 23.26
C ASP A 94 12.12 13.99 24.58
N LEU A 95 11.96 12.67 24.51
CA LEU A 95 11.78 11.82 25.69
C LEU A 95 13.11 11.39 26.34
N SER A 96 14.26 11.80 25.78
CA SER A 96 15.59 11.35 26.21
C SER A 96 15.71 9.83 26.30
N ILE A 97 15.07 9.12 25.37
CA ILE A 97 15.12 7.65 25.28
C ILE A 97 16.32 7.28 24.43
N GLU A 98 17.23 6.48 24.98
CA GLU A 98 18.30 5.89 24.19
C GLU A 98 17.76 4.74 23.34
N SER A 99 18.03 4.75 22.04
CA SER A 99 17.69 3.64 21.15
C SER A 99 18.66 2.46 21.37
N ARG A 100 18.45 1.68 22.43
CA ARG A 100 19.19 0.44 22.67
C ARG A 100 18.36 -0.75 22.22
N GLY A 101 18.87 -1.51 21.25
CA GLY A 101 18.21 -2.71 20.72
C GLY A 101 17.12 -2.40 19.69
N ARG A 102 16.34 -3.43 19.35
CA ARG A 102 15.20 -3.32 18.42
C ARG A 102 13.94 -2.91 19.19
N THR A 103 13.27 -1.88 18.69
CA THR A 103 11.94 -1.45 19.13
C THR A 103 10.98 -1.71 17.99
N GLN A 104 9.91 -2.44 18.28
CA GLN A 104 8.84 -2.71 17.33
C GLN A 104 7.68 -1.77 17.63
N ILE A 105 7.06 -1.26 16.58
CA ILE A 105 5.96 -0.29 16.67
C ILE A 105 4.88 -0.78 15.74
N ASP A 106 3.78 -1.24 16.31
CA ASP A 106 2.63 -1.71 15.57
C ASP A 106 1.49 -0.72 15.72
N VAL A 107 0.72 -0.50 14.65
CA VAL A 107 -0.53 0.26 14.71
C VAL A 107 -1.65 -0.72 14.43
N SER A 108 -2.45 -0.98 15.46
CA SER A 108 -3.63 -1.84 15.39
C SER A 108 -4.65 -1.32 14.35
N PRO A 109 -5.60 -2.17 13.91
CA PRO A 109 -6.65 -1.77 12.98
C PRO A 109 -7.52 -0.59 13.46
N PHE A 110 -7.59 -0.36 14.78
CA PHE A 110 -8.32 0.75 15.38
C PHE A 110 -7.49 2.04 15.51
N GLY A 111 -6.26 2.06 14.99
CA GLY A 111 -5.36 3.20 15.06
C GLY A 111 -4.66 3.38 16.40
N ASN A 112 -4.67 2.36 17.27
CA ASN A 112 -3.87 2.36 18.49
C ASN A 112 -2.44 1.95 18.18
N VAL A 113 -1.48 2.76 18.61
CA VAL A 113 -0.05 2.50 18.58
C VAL A 113 0.31 1.59 19.74
N ILE A 114 1.04 0.52 19.46
CA ILE A 114 1.59 -0.44 20.41
C ILE A 114 3.09 -0.44 20.20
N VAL A 115 3.83 -0.13 21.24
CA VAL A 115 5.29 -0.21 21.22
C VAL A 115 5.70 -1.48 21.96
N THR A 116 6.59 -2.29 21.38
CA THR A 116 7.14 -3.50 22.02
C THR A 116 8.66 -3.57 21.82
N GLY A 117 9.33 -4.49 22.53
CA GLY A 117 10.77 -4.73 22.38
C GLY A 117 11.59 -4.35 23.60
N SER A 118 12.81 -3.87 23.35
CA SER A 118 13.90 -3.83 24.35
C SER A 118 13.86 -2.62 25.31
N LEU A 119 12.92 -1.70 25.12
CA LEU A 119 12.82 -0.50 25.95
C LEU A 119 12.27 -0.81 27.36
N PRO A 120 12.76 -0.12 28.40
CA PRO A 120 12.12 -0.14 29.72
C PRO A 120 10.62 0.21 29.61
N GLU A 121 9.78 -0.40 30.44
CA GLU A 121 8.31 -0.21 30.42
C GLU A 121 7.91 1.27 30.42
N GLU A 122 8.53 2.07 31.31
CA GLU A 122 8.24 3.51 31.41
C GLU A 122 8.57 4.27 30.11
N SER A 123 9.72 3.98 29.49
CA SER A 123 10.11 4.60 28.21
C SER A 123 9.19 4.16 27.08
N ARG A 124 8.81 2.88 27.06
CA ARG A 124 7.88 2.32 26.08
C ARG A 124 6.51 2.98 26.17
N GLN A 125 5.97 3.15 27.38
CA GLN A 125 4.68 3.81 27.59
C GLN A 125 4.72 5.29 27.15
N LYS A 126 5.76 6.05 27.54
CA LYS A 126 5.93 7.45 27.10
C LYS A 126 6.01 7.58 25.58
N LEU A 127 6.78 6.69 24.94
CA LEU A 127 6.89 6.68 23.48
C LEU A 127 5.54 6.34 22.83
N GLN A 128 4.84 5.34 23.35
CA GLN A 128 3.51 4.96 22.85
C GLN A 128 2.53 6.13 22.94
N GLU A 129 2.46 6.82 24.08
CA GLU A 129 1.57 7.98 24.28
C GLU A 129 1.92 9.15 23.35
N ALA A 130 3.22 9.43 23.16
CA ALA A 130 3.70 10.47 22.25
C ALA A 130 3.31 10.18 20.80
N LEU A 131 3.49 8.94 20.34
CA LEU A 131 3.14 8.53 18.98
C LEU A 131 1.63 8.45 18.78
N GLN A 132 0.88 7.97 19.77
CA GLN A 132 -0.58 7.94 19.74
C GLN A 132 -1.17 9.35 19.54
N SER A 133 -0.58 10.33 20.20
CA SER A 133 -1.02 11.73 20.16
C SER A 133 -0.57 12.47 18.90
N SER A 134 0.46 11.96 18.20
CA SER A 134 0.98 12.57 16.97
C SER A 134 0.09 12.26 15.77
N HIS A 135 -0.66 13.27 15.31
CA HIS A 135 -1.43 13.17 14.07
C HIS A 135 -0.53 12.91 12.86
N GLU A 136 0.62 13.59 12.82
CA GLU A 136 1.61 13.45 11.75
C GLU A 136 2.13 12.01 11.65
N PHE A 137 2.53 11.40 12.78
CA PHE A 137 2.94 10.00 12.83
C PHE A 137 1.84 9.08 12.30
N ARG A 138 0.62 9.19 12.84
CA ARG A 138 -0.48 8.28 12.46
C ARG A 138 -0.85 8.41 10.99
N SER A 139 -0.88 9.64 10.46
CA SER A 139 -1.18 9.90 9.04
C SER A 139 -0.09 9.34 8.13
N ALA A 140 1.18 9.62 8.43
CA ALA A 140 2.30 9.14 7.63
C ALA A 140 2.45 7.61 7.71
N TYR A 141 2.28 7.02 8.89
CA TYR A 141 2.27 5.56 9.06
C TYR A 141 1.17 4.91 8.22
N ALA A 142 -0.07 5.40 8.32
CA ALA A 142 -1.20 4.85 7.56
C ALA A 142 -0.99 4.96 6.04
N ALA A 143 -0.44 6.08 5.58
CA ALA A 143 -0.08 6.28 4.18
C ALA A 143 1.01 5.30 3.72
N ALA A 144 2.09 5.18 4.49
CA ALA A 144 3.19 4.26 4.18
C ALA A 144 2.74 2.79 4.21
N SER A 145 1.97 2.37 5.21
CA SER A 145 1.47 0.99 5.32
C SER A 145 0.54 0.65 4.16
N SER A 146 -0.38 1.54 3.81
CA SER A 146 -1.30 1.35 2.68
C SER A 146 -0.53 1.23 1.35
N ALA A 147 0.49 2.06 1.15
CA ALA A 147 1.34 2.00 -0.03
C ALA A 147 2.19 0.71 -0.07
N ALA A 148 2.68 0.24 1.07
CA ALA A 148 3.39 -1.04 1.17
C ALA A 148 2.47 -2.23 0.82
N THR A 149 1.21 -2.21 1.26
CA THR A 149 0.21 -3.21 0.87
C THR A 149 -0.07 -3.18 -0.63
N ALA A 150 -0.27 -1.98 -1.20
CA ALA A 150 -0.49 -1.82 -2.63
C ALA A 150 0.71 -2.33 -3.45
N LEU A 151 1.95 -2.03 -3.05
CA LEU A 151 3.15 -2.54 -3.71
C LEU A 151 3.23 -4.06 -3.70
N LYS A 152 2.94 -4.69 -2.55
CA LYS A 152 2.92 -6.16 -2.51
C LYS A 152 1.85 -6.74 -3.42
N ALA A 153 0.68 -6.11 -3.50
CA ALA A 153 -0.36 -6.53 -4.44
C ALA A 153 0.09 -6.38 -5.90
N PHE A 154 0.79 -5.29 -6.25
CA PHE A 154 1.39 -5.12 -7.57
C PHE A 154 2.44 -6.19 -7.88
N GLU A 155 3.39 -6.41 -6.97
CA GLU A 155 4.44 -7.43 -7.12
C GLU A 155 3.82 -8.82 -7.30
N ALA A 156 2.84 -9.19 -6.48
CA ALA A 156 2.19 -10.49 -6.58
C ALA A 156 1.32 -10.63 -7.83
N ALA A 157 0.67 -9.56 -8.31
CA ALA A 157 -0.07 -9.57 -9.56
C ALA A 157 0.87 -9.73 -10.78
N SER A 158 2.04 -9.05 -10.76
CA SER A 158 3.06 -9.18 -11.81
C SER A 158 3.67 -10.58 -11.86
N ASP A 159 3.98 -11.12 -10.68
CA ASP A 159 4.44 -12.50 -10.50
C ASP A 159 3.41 -13.53 -10.99
N PHE A 160 2.14 -13.36 -10.61
CA PHE A 160 1.06 -14.23 -11.09
C PHE A 160 0.90 -14.15 -12.61
N HIS A 161 0.90 -12.95 -13.19
CA HIS A 161 0.77 -12.77 -14.64
C HIS A 161 1.92 -13.45 -15.40
N SER A 162 3.15 -13.30 -14.89
CA SER A 162 4.33 -13.97 -15.45
C SER A 162 4.21 -15.50 -15.35
N ALA A 163 3.85 -16.03 -14.18
CA ALA A 163 3.68 -17.47 -13.98
C ALA A 163 2.52 -18.05 -14.81
N TYR A 164 1.42 -17.30 -14.97
CA TYR A 164 0.25 -17.74 -15.71
C TYR A 164 0.51 -17.82 -17.21
N ALA A 165 1.37 -16.95 -17.75
CA ALA A 165 1.80 -17.02 -19.15
C ALA A 165 2.56 -18.33 -19.47
N ASP A 166 3.30 -18.85 -18.49
CA ASP A 166 4.08 -20.08 -18.62
C ASP A 166 3.26 -21.35 -18.31
N ASP A 167 2.57 -21.38 -17.16
CA ASP A 167 1.71 -22.49 -16.71
C ASP A 167 0.49 -21.96 -15.92
N PRO A 168 -0.67 -21.80 -16.58
CA PRO A 168 -1.89 -21.31 -15.96
C PRO A 168 -2.35 -22.11 -14.73
N VAL A 169 -2.21 -23.44 -14.77
CA VAL A 169 -2.75 -24.33 -13.73
C VAL A 169 -1.92 -24.20 -12.47
N THR A 170 -0.60 -24.26 -12.62
CA THR A 170 0.34 -24.11 -11.49
C THR A 170 0.31 -22.69 -10.92
N ALA A 171 0.18 -21.65 -11.76
CA ALA A 171 0.08 -20.27 -11.31
C ALA A 171 -1.15 -20.03 -10.44
N VAL A 172 -2.33 -20.49 -10.87
CA VAL A 172 -3.57 -20.36 -10.07
C VAL A 172 -3.45 -21.12 -8.75
N ALA A 173 -2.84 -22.31 -8.75
CA ALA A 173 -2.62 -23.07 -7.52
C ALA A 173 -1.64 -22.35 -6.56
N ARG A 174 -0.53 -21.81 -7.08
CA ARG A 174 0.52 -21.14 -6.29
C ARG A 174 0.06 -19.80 -5.70
N TYR A 175 -0.70 -19.03 -6.46
CA TYR A 175 -1.14 -17.69 -6.07
C TYR A 175 -2.59 -17.65 -5.60
N ARG A 176 -3.16 -18.81 -5.21
CA ARG A 176 -4.54 -18.90 -4.72
C ARG A 176 -4.83 -17.92 -3.57
N TRP A 177 -3.84 -17.69 -2.70
CA TRP A 177 -3.91 -16.76 -1.58
C TRP A 177 -4.14 -15.29 -2.00
N LEU A 178 -3.85 -14.89 -3.25
CA LEU A 178 -4.21 -13.57 -3.76
C LEU A 178 -5.73 -13.34 -3.84
N PHE A 179 -6.49 -14.43 -3.80
CA PHE A 179 -7.94 -14.41 -3.78
C PHE A 179 -8.51 -14.55 -2.36
N ASP A 180 -7.64 -14.66 -1.33
CA ASP A 180 -8.00 -14.64 0.09
C ASP A 180 -7.73 -13.23 0.69
N THR A 181 -8.51 -12.81 1.70
CA THR A 181 -8.62 -11.39 2.11
C THR A 181 -7.76 -10.93 3.30
N ASP A 182 -6.97 -11.80 3.94
CA ASP A 182 -6.29 -11.47 5.21
C ASP A 182 -4.78 -11.29 5.02
N TRP A 183 -4.27 -10.07 5.20
CA TRP A 183 -2.84 -9.71 5.07
C TRP A 183 -2.36 -8.95 6.32
N ASP A 184 -1.35 -9.48 7.03
CA ASP A 184 -0.77 -8.86 8.23
C ASP A 184 0.66 -8.31 7.98
N PHE A 185 0.97 -7.14 8.56
CA PHE A 185 2.24 -6.44 8.38
C PHE A 185 2.85 -6.02 9.73
N ASN A 186 4.17 -6.14 9.84
CA ASN A 186 4.96 -5.68 10.98
C ASN A 186 5.90 -4.54 10.57
N LEU A 187 5.93 -3.44 11.33
CA LEU A 187 6.91 -2.37 11.17
C LEU A 187 7.99 -2.49 12.25
N PHE A 188 9.26 -2.31 11.88
CA PHE A 188 10.36 -2.29 12.85
C PHE A 188 11.27 -1.08 12.67
N PHE A 189 11.83 -0.61 13.78
CA PHE A 189 12.86 0.42 13.80
C PHE A 189 14.13 -0.12 14.44
N GLU A 190 15.23 -0.13 13.69
CA GLU A 190 16.53 -0.61 14.14
C GLU A 190 17.66 0.22 13.51
N ARG A 191 18.67 0.61 14.32
CA ARG A 191 19.86 1.36 13.88
C ARG A 191 19.53 2.58 13.01
N ASP A 192 18.58 3.39 13.49
CA ASP A 192 18.08 4.58 12.78
C ASP A 192 17.46 4.30 11.40
N ARG A 193 16.91 3.10 11.18
CA ARG A 193 16.21 2.73 9.94
C ARG A 193 14.86 2.09 10.24
N VAL A 194 13.87 2.44 9.43
CA VAL A 194 12.55 1.81 9.44
C VAL A 194 12.50 0.70 8.38
N GLY A 195 11.90 -0.44 8.71
CA GLY A 195 11.63 -1.54 7.79
C GLY A 195 10.24 -2.14 7.97
N PHE A 196 9.76 -2.85 6.96
CA PHE A 196 8.47 -3.56 6.94
C PHE A 196 8.68 -5.05 6.68
N GLU A 197 7.88 -5.89 7.32
CA GLU A 197 7.78 -7.34 7.11
C GLU A 197 6.30 -7.73 6.96
N VAL A 198 5.99 -8.80 6.21
CA VAL A 198 4.65 -9.41 6.21
C VAL A 198 4.68 -10.63 7.10
N ALA A 199 3.72 -10.70 8.02
CA ALA A 199 3.47 -11.94 8.76
C ALA A 199 2.76 -12.89 7.79
N GLY A 200 3.44 -13.99 7.46
CA GLY A 200 2.87 -15.08 6.68
C GLY A 200 2.08 -16.06 7.53
#